data_AF-A0A7K2TF90-F1
#
_entry.id   AF-A0A7K2TF90-F1
#
_cell.length_a   1.000
_cell.length_b   1.000
_cell.length_c   1.000
_cell.angle_alpha   90.00
_cell.angle_beta   90.00
_cell.angle_gamma   90.00
#
_symmetry.space_group_name_H-M   'P 1'
#
loop_
_entity.id
_entity.type
_entity.pdbx_description
1 polymer ?
#
loop_
_entity_poly.entity_id
_entity_poly.type
_entity_poly.pdbx_seq_one_letter_code
_entity_poly.pdbx_strand_id
1 'polypeptide(L)'
;MSTPPPPGPHGPYPQGSPAAPWGHPYGPPPPPEAPVNGVAIAALVLGILCFLPAVGLVLGIIALRQIGRRGERGRGLAVAGSVLSGVGIGLWAIALATGGAADFWEGFREAAGDRSGTPFTLSKGDCYNSPGGSVEGEIDEVDEVPCDSPHDAEVVGSFRIPGRTYPGDDGIAELADDRCYRIAETYAMDSWALPDEVDLYYLTPSPASWRLGDREVTCGFARTDAEPLTGSLRADETVLDEHQVAYLRAEAVQYAALDEMPEDDDFDEDPAAQRAWADRVADALAEQSETLSGHDWPAAADGPVAALVADLEKARKEWGRAASAEDADTFYGHEDNGWQLIDPEDTVTVREALGLATTPPDTGEGGGDGGDAGGGSGIEV
;
A
#
# COMPACT_ATOMS: atom_id res chain seq x y z
N MET A 1 -11.74 -58.38 -23.99
CA MET A 1 -10.79 -59.32 -23.37
C MET A 1 -9.60 -59.48 -24.30
N SER A 2 -8.46 -58.87 -23.98
CA SER A 2 -7.19 -59.09 -24.68
C SER A 2 -6.08 -59.11 -23.62
N THR A 3 -5.52 -60.28 -23.39
CA THR A 3 -4.46 -60.56 -22.40
C THR A 3 -3.08 -60.15 -22.93
N PRO A 4 -2.21 -59.53 -22.12
CA PRO A 4 -0.84 -59.22 -22.53
C PRO A 4 0.07 -60.47 -22.51
N PRO A 5 1.14 -60.49 -23.33
CA PRO A 5 2.04 -61.63 -23.47
C PRO A 5 3.04 -61.77 -22.29
N PRO A 6 3.57 -62.99 -22.04
CA PRO A 6 4.42 -63.28 -20.89
C PRO A 6 5.86 -62.75 -21.05
N PRO A 7 6.58 -62.45 -19.94
CA PRO A 7 7.95 -61.97 -19.97
C PRO A 7 8.95 -63.09 -20.34
N GLY A 8 9.97 -62.73 -21.13
CA GLY A 8 11.06 -63.62 -21.54
C GLY A 8 12.17 -63.81 -20.49
N PRO A 9 13.10 -64.76 -20.68
CA PRO A 9 14.02 -65.21 -19.64
C PRO A 9 15.19 -64.24 -19.41
N HIS A 10 15.50 -63.98 -18.14
CA HIS A 10 16.65 -63.18 -17.71
C HIS A 10 17.95 -64.00 -17.75
N GLY A 11 18.98 -63.50 -18.43
CA GLY A 11 20.31 -64.11 -18.49
C GLY A 11 21.15 -63.86 -17.22
N PRO A 12 22.23 -64.63 -16.99
CA PRO A 12 23.00 -64.58 -15.75
C PRO A 12 23.97 -63.39 -15.70
N TYR A 13 24.00 -62.70 -14.55
CA TYR A 13 24.95 -61.63 -14.26
C TYR A 13 26.35 -62.19 -13.89
N PRO A 14 27.47 -61.58 -14.34
CA PRO A 14 28.80 -61.98 -13.89
C PRO A 14 29.13 -61.42 -12.50
N GLN A 15 29.62 -62.28 -11.60
CA GLN A 15 30.13 -61.90 -10.27
C GLN A 15 31.44 -61.11 -10.38
N GLY A 16 31.49 -59.95 -9.70
CA GLY A 16 32.69 -59.13 -9.56
C GLY A 16 33.65 -59.65 -8.48
N SER A 17 34.94 -59.65 -8.79
CA SER A 17 36.04 -60.04 -7.89
C SER A 17 36.35 -58.95 -6.83
N PRO A 18 36.80 -59.30 -5.61
CA PRO A 18 37.09 -58.32 -4.57
C PRO A 18 38.41 -57.57 -4.82
N ALA A 19 38.38 -56.24 -4.72
CA ALA A 19 39.54 -55.36 -4.87
C ALA A 19 40.41 -55.32 -3.59
N ALA A 20 41.73 -55.39 -3.76
CA ALA A 20 42.72 -55.26 -2.69
C ALA A 20 42.98 -53.78 -2.33
N PRO A 21 43.32 -53.44 -1.07
CA PRO A 21 43.52 -52.05 -0.64
C PRO A 21 44.94 -51.58 -0.97
N TRP A 22 45.05 -50.51 -1.75
CA TRP A 22 46.32 -49.82 -2.01
C TRP A 22 46.57 -48.72 -0.97
N GLY A 23 47.61 -48.87 -0.16
CA GLY A 23 48.10 -47.84 0.76
C GLY A 23 48.99 -46.83 0.03
N HIS A 24 48.65 -45.55 0.12
CA HIS A 24 49.48 -44.44 -0.37
C HIS A 24 50.40 -43.92 0.76
N PRO A 25 51.70 -43.65 0.51
CA PRO A 25 52.57 -43.05 1.50
C PRO A 25 52.29 -41.54 1.63
N TYR A 26 52.03 -41.08 2.86
CA TYR A 26 51.86 -39.66 3.18
C TYR A 26 53.21 -38.92 3.07
N GLY A 27 53.30 -37.96 2.15
CA GLY A 27 54.41 -36.98 2.12
C GLY A 27 54.23 -35.90 3.20
N PRO A 28 55.31 -35.19 3.60
CA PRO A 28 55.23 -34.12 4.57
C PRO A 28 54.29 -32.98 4.09
N PRO A 29 53.56 -32.33 5.00
CA PRO A 29 52.64 -31.25 4.64
C PRO A 29 53.40 -30.07 3.99
N PRO A 30 52.80 -29.41 2.98
CA PRO A 30 53.41 -28.24 2.36
C PRO A 30 53.59 -27.11 3.39
N PRO A 31 54.63 -26.26 3.24
CA PRO A 31 54.85 -25.13 4.13
C PRO A 31 53.66 -24.15 4.07
N PRO A 32 53.31 -23.50 5.20
CA PRO A 32 52.21 -22.54 5.24
C PRO A 32 52.49 -21.37 4.29
N GLU A 33 51.51 -21.04 3.45
CA GLU A 33 51.61 -19.92 2.52
C GLU A 33 51.61 -18.59 3.29
N ALA A 34 52.48 -17.64 2.88
CA ALA A 34 52.53 -16.33 3.51
C ALA A 34 51.18 -15.57 3.35
N PRO A 35 50.73 -14.85 4.39
CA PRO A 35 49.46 -14.11 4.34
C PRO A 35 49.47 -13.01 3.28
N VAL A 36 48.30 -12.72 2.71
CA VAL A 36 48.10 -11.62 1.75
C VAL A 36 48.00 -10.27 2.49
N ASN A 37 48.63 -9.23 1.95
CA ASN A 37 48.62 -7.91 2.57
C ASN A 37 47.24 -7.24 2.43
N GLY A 38 46.58 -6.92 3.55
CA GLY A 38 45.25 -6.30 3.56
C GLY A 38 45.19 -4.91 2.91
N VAL A 39 46.30 -4.16 2.90
CA VAL A 39 46.39 -2.85 2.23
C VAL A 39 46.39 -3.02 0.70
N ALA A 40 46.89 -4.14 0.17
CA ALA A 40 46.82 -4.45 -1.26
C ALA A 40 45.38 -4.77 -1.71
N ILE A 41 44.59 -5.43 -0.86
CA ILE A 41 43.16 -5.68 -1.11
C ILE A 41 42.38 -4.37 -1.07
N ALA A 42 42.61 -3.55 -0.04
CA ALA A 42 41.97 -2.24 0.08
C ALA A 42 42.29 -1.33 -1.12
N ALA A 43 43.55 -1.32 -1.59
CA ALA A 43 43.95 -0.56 -2.77
C ALA A 43 43.27 -1.04 -4.06
N LEU A 44 43.04 -2.35 -4.21
CA LEU A 44 42.33 -2.90 -5.36
C LEU A 44 40.84 -2.55 -5.32
N VAL A 45 40.18 -2.73 -4.18
CA VAL A 45 38.75 -2.43 -4.01
C VAL A 45 38.49 -0.94 -4.22
N LEU A 46 39.31 -0.06 -3.63
CA LEU A 46 39.20 1.39 -3.83
C LEU A 46 39.54 1.82 -5.26
N GLY A 47 40.45 1.11 -5.92
CA GLY A 47 40.79 1.35 -7.32
C GLY A 47 39.68 0.93 -8.30
N ILE A 48 38.94 -0.15 -7.99
CA ILE A 48 37.80 -0.62 -8.79
C ILE A 48 36.57 0.25 -8.58
N LEU A 49 36.30 0.63 -7.32
CA LEU A 49 35.08 1.35 -6.98
C LEU A 49 35.16 2.87 -7.23
N CYS A 50 36.29 3.41 -7.68
CA CYS A 50 36.50 4.81 -8.08
C CYS A 50 36.11 5.91 -7.06
N PHE A 51 35.68 5.58 -5.83
CA PHE A 51 35.16 6.57 -4.89
C PHE A 51 36.21 7.60 -4.42
N LEU A 52 37.50 7.23 -4.38
CA LEU A 52 38.61 8.11 -4.00
C LEU A 52 39.92 7.65 -4.67
N PRO A 53 40.15 7.93 -5.97
CA PRO A 53 41.25 7.34 -6.72
C PRO A 53 42.63 7.80 -6.19
N ALA A 54 42.71 8.97 -5.57
CA ALA A 54 43.92 9.44 -4.87
C ALA A 54 44.29 8.56 -3.65
N VAL A 55 43.30 8.11 -2.88
CA VAL A 55 43.52 7.28 -1.69
C VAL A 55 43.94 5.86 -2.10
N GLY A 56 43.29 5.29 -3.12
CA GLY A 56 43.66 3.98 -3.69
C GLY A 56 45.10 3.96 -4.22
N LEU A 57 45.54 5.03 -4.89
CA LEU A 57 46.91 5.16 -5.38
C LEU A 57 47.94 5.19 -4.23
N VAL A 58 47.69 6.00 -3.20
CA VAL A 58 48.59 6.12 -2.03
C VAL A 58 48.68 4.79 -1.27
N LEU A 59 47.55 4.12 -1.05
CA LEU A 59 47.51 2.82 -0.36
C LEU A 59 48.20 1.72 -1.18
N GLY A 60 48.06 1.71 -2.51
CA GLY A 60 48.77 0.78 -3.37
C GLY A 60 50.29 0.96 -3.31
N ILE A 61 50.79 2.21 -3.30
CA ILE A 61 52.22 2.52 -3.12
C ILE A 61 52.74 2.06 -1.75
N ILE A 62 51.94 2.28 -0.69
CA ILE A 62 52.28 1.83 0.67
C ILE A 62 52.30 0.30 0.74
N ALA A 63 51.32 -0.38 0.15
CA ALA A 63 51.24 -1.84 0.09
C ALA A 63 52.44 -2.45 -0.62
N LEU A 64 52.87 -1.88 -1.76
CA LEU A 64 54.07 -2.33 -2.48
C LEU A 64 55.35 -2.23 -1.64
N ARG A 65 55.46 -1.17 -0.82
CA ARG A 65 56.59 -0.96 0.08
C ARG A 65 56.56 -1.89 1.30
N GLN A 66 55.38 -2.24 1.79
CA GLN A 66 55.20 -3.22 2.88
C GLN A 66 55.50 -4.64 2.41
N ILE A 67 54.96 -5.03 1.26
CA ILE A 67 55.18 -6.34 0.61
C ILE A 67 56.68 -6.56 0.36
N GLY A 68 57.37 -5.57 -0.19
CA GLY A 68 58.82 -5.67 -0.45
C GLY A 68 59.69 -5.77 0.80
N ARG A 69 59.20 -5.36 1.98
CA ARG A 69 59.94 -5.42 3.25
C ARG A 69 59.58 -6.63 4.10
N ARG A 70 58.32 -7.09 4.04
CA ARG A 70 57.79 -8.16 4.90
C ARG A 70 57.65 -9.51 4.20
N GLY A 71 57.83 -9.56 2.87
CA GLY A 71 57.73 -10.81 2.10
C GLY A 71 56.28 -11.31 1.95
N GLU A 72 55.29 -10.45 2.13
CA GLU A 72 53.86 -10.79 2.07
C GLU A 72 53.38 -10.98 0.61
N ARG A 73 52.29 -11.72 0.41
CA ARG A 73 51.70 -11.92 -0.92
C ARG A 73 50.73 -10.79 -1.28
N GLY A 74 50.52 -10.53 -2.57
CA GLY A 74 49.58 -9.49 -3.05
C GLY A 74 50.18 -8.38 -3.91
N ARG A 75 51.43 -8.53 -4.37
CA ARG A 75 52.10 -7.53 -5.21
C ARG A 75 51.32 -7.23 -6.50
N GLY A 76 50.76 -8.25 -7.15
CA GLY A 76 49.94 -8.08 -8.35
C GLY A 76 48.65 -7.28 -8.10
N LEU A 77 48.01 -7.50 -6.94
CA LEU A 77 46.79 -6.79 -6.54
C LEU A 77 47.08 -5.31 -6.26
N ALA A 78 48.20 -5.01 -5.58
CA ALA A 78 48.61 -3.63 -5.32
C ALA A 78 49.00 -2.88 -6.60
N VAL A 79 49.68 -3.54 -7.57
CA VAL A 79 49.97 -2.94 -8.87
C VAL A 79 48.68 -2.67 -9.65
N ALA A 80 47.77 -3.65 -9.72
CA ALA A 80 46.50 -3.49 -10.41
C ALA A 80 45.66 -2.35 -9.81
N GLY A 81 45.54 -2.31 -8.47
CA GLY A 81 44.86 -1.23 -7.75
C GLY A 81 45.47 0.14 -8.03
N SER A 82 46.81 0.27 -7.99
CA SER A 82 47.49 1.54 -8.31
C SER A 82 47.31 1.99 -9.76
N VAL A 83 47.32 1.06 -10.72
CA VAL A 83 47.11 1.38 -12.14
C VAL A 83 45.68 1.85 -12.37
N LEU A 84 44.68 1.14 -11.83
CA LEU A 84 43.27 1.51 -11.92
C LEU A 84 43.00 2.87 -11.28
N SER A 85 43.56 3.10 -10.08
CA SER A 85 43.50 4.41 -9.42
C SER A 85 44.18 5.52 -10.24
N GLY A 86 45.33 5.25 -10.87
CA GLY A 86 46.01 6.23 -11.72
C GLY A 86 45.21 6.61 -12.97
N VAL A 87 44.58 5.62 -13.61
CA VAL A 87 43.64 5.84 -14.72
C VAL A 87 42.42 6.63 -14.23
N GLY A 88 41.89 6.30 -13.05
CA GLY A 88 40.80 7.03 -12.42
C GLY A 88 41.13 8.50 -12.15
N ILE A 89 42.34 8.82 -11.66
CA ILE A 89 42.80 10.22 -11.49
C ILE A 89 42.88 10.93 -12.84
N GLY A 90 43.39 10.26 -13.89
CA GLY A 90 43.46 10.83 -15.24
C GLY A 90 42.08 11.16 -15.81
N LEU A 91 41.13 10.23 -15.66
CA LEU A 91 39.74 10.43 -16.08
C LEU A 91 39.05 11.53 -15.27
N TRP A 92 39.28 11.61 -13.96
CA TRP A 92 38.78 12.70 -13.11
C TRP A 92 39.36 14.06 -13.49
N ALA A 93 40.65 14.14 -13.80
CA ALA A 93 41.27 15.38 -14.25
C ALA A 93 40.70 15.84 -15.59
N ILE A 94 40.41 14.92 -16.51
CA ILE A 94 39.73 15.21 -17.77
C ILE A 94 38.29 15.68 -17.51
N ALA A 95 37.53 14.94 -16.68
CA ALA A 95 36.15 15.29 -16.34
C ALA A 95 36.03 16.67 -15.66
N LEU A 96 36.97 17.02 -14.78
CA LEU A 96 37.03 18.36 -14.17
C LEU A 96 37.40 19.44 -15.17
N ALA A 97 38.27 19.14 -16.14
CA ALA A 97 38.68 20.09 -17.18
C ALA A 97 37.60 20.31 -18.24
N THR A 98 36.76 19.31 -18.52
CA THR A 98 35.69 19.39 -19.54
C THR A 98 34.32 19.76 -18.96
N GLY A 99 34.18 19.85 -17.64
CA GLY A 99 32.89 20.05 -16.98
C GLY A 99 32.08 18.77 -16.74
N GLY A 100 32.51 17.62 -17.27
CA GLY A 100 31.82 16.33 -17.11
C GLY A 100 31.74 15.81 -15.67
N ALA A 101 32.51 16.39 -14.74
CA ALA A 101 32.33 16.13 -13.31
C ALA A 101 31.04 16.77 -12.76
N ALA A 102 30.57 17.88 -13.33
CA ALA A 102 29.28 18.46 -13.00
C ALA A 102 28.15 17.60 -13.59
N ASP A 103 28.25 17.22 -14.86
CA ASP A 103 27.26 16.35 -15.53
C ASP A 103 27.13 14.97 -14.85
N PHE A 104 28.26 14.37 -14.43
CA PHE A 104 28.26 13.11 -13.68
C PHE A 104 27.63 13.26 -12.28
N TRP A 105 27.86 14.41 -11.63
CA TRP A 105 27.32 14.70 -10.30
C TRP A 105 25.84 15.10 -10.36
N GLU A 106 25.39 15.68 -11.47
CA GLU A 106 23.98 15.93 -11.79
C GLU A 106 23.26 14.61 -12.07
N GLY A 107 23.80 13.75 -12.93
CA GLY A 107 23.24 12.41 -13.16
C GLY A 107 23.21 11.51 -11.92
N PHE A 108 24.18 11.65 -11.00
CA PHE A 108 24.12 10.97 -9.70
C PHE A 108 23.06 11.57 -8.76
N ARG A 109 22.79 12.87 -8.82
CA ARG A 109 21.70 13.50 -8.04
C ARG A 109 20.33 13.17 -8.60
N GLU A 110 20.20 13.11 -9.92
CA GLU A 110 18.99 12.70 -10.62
C GLU A 110 18.68 11.23 -10.27
N ALA A 111 19.67 10.33 -10.40
CA ALA A 111 19.52 8.93 -10.00
C ALA A 111 19.40 8.68 -8.47
N ALA A 112 19.74 9.66 -7.63
CA ALA A 112 19.52 9.60 -6.18
C ALA A 112 18.26 10.35 -5.74
N GLY A 113 17.63 11.10 -6.64
CA GLY A 113 16.42 11.90 -6.45
C GLY A 113 15.19 11.24 -7.05
N ASP A 114 15.35 10.46 -8.13
CA ASP A 114 14.32 9.55 -8.63
C ASP A 114 14.09 8.44 -7.61
N ARG A 115 12.93 8.53 -6.95
CA ARG A 115 12.31 7.40 -6.27
C ARG A 115 11.37 6.69 -7.24
N SER A 116 11.81 6.51 -8.48
CA SER A 116 11.09 5.68 -9.43
C SER A 116 11.06 4.25 -8.90
N GLY A 117 9.85 3.76 -8.70
CA GLY A 117 9.54 2.51 -8.05
C GLY A 117 8.52 1.72 -8.84
N THR A 118 8.36 0.47 -8.47
CA THR A 118 7.15 -0.26 -8.88
C THR A 118 6.03 0.10 -7.90
N PRO A 119 4.75 0.06 -8.30
CA PRO A 119 3.63 0.27 -7.37
C PRO A 119 3.72 -0.51 -6.04
N PHE A 120 4.36 -1.69 -6.08
CA PHE A 120 4.60 -2.57 -4.93
C PHE A 120 5.55 -2.02 -3.85
N THR A 121 6.23 -0.90 -4.10
CA THR A 121 7.09 -0.26 -3.10
C THR A 121 6.40 0.88 -2.36
N LEU A 122 5.21 1.29 -2.82
CA LEU A 122 4.45 2.35 -2.19
C LEU A 122 3.86 1.87 -0.85
N SER A 123 3.93 2.74 0.14
CA SER A 123 3.43 2.55 1.49
C SER A 123 2.26 3.47 1.78
N LYS A 124 1.47 3.17 2.83
CA LYS A 124 0.39 4.04 3.33
C LYS A 124 0.90 5.47 3.54
N GLY A 125 0.37 6.42 2.78
CA GLY A 125 0.69 7.85 2.80
C GLY A 125 1.70 8.31 1.76
N ASP A 126 2.19 7.41 0.91
CA ASP A 126 3.05 7.81 -0.20
C ASP A 126 2.20 8.42 -1.31
N CYS A 127 2.65 9.55 -1.83
CA CYS A 127 2.05 10.22 -2.98
C CYS A 127 2.91 9.96 -4.22
N TYR A 128 2.29 9.76 -5.36
CA TYR A 128 3.01 9.38 -6.58
C TYR A 128 2.38 9.95 -7.85
N ASN A 129 3.22 10.01 -8.89
CA ASN A 129 2.79 10.24 -10.26
C ASN A 129 2.85 8.95 -11.06
N SER A 130 1.89 8.77 -11.96
CA SER A 130 1.85 7.66 -12.90
C SER A 130 2.36 8.13 -14.27
N PRO A 131 3.16 7.32 -14.99
CA PRO A 131 3.57 7.63 -16.35
C PRO A 131 2.36 7.91 -17.26
N GLY A 132 2.28 9.15 -17.77
CA GLY A 132 1.17 9.59 -18.61
C GLY A 132 0.00 10.22 -17.85
N GLY A 133 0.08 10.37 -16.53
CA GLY A 133 -0.91 11.05 -15.68
C GLY A 133 -2.19 10.25 -15.47
N SER A 134 -2.21 8.97 -15.85
CA SER A 134 -3.36 8.08 -15.67
C SER A 134 -3.12 7.16 -14.49
N VAL A 135 -4.03 7.19 -13.53
CA VAL A 135 -4.11 6.20 -12.44
C VAL A 135 -4.89 4.95 -12.87
N GLU A 136 -5.42 4.96 -14.09
CA GLU A 136 -6.13 3.84 -14.71
C GLU A 136 -5.24 3.12 -15.72
N GLY A 137 -5.40 1.79 -15.82
CA GLY A 137 -4.69 0.91 -16.75
C GLY A 137 -3.48 0.17 -16.15
N GLU A 138 -2.70 -0.51 -16.99
CA GLU A 138 -1.46 -1.17 -16.54
C GLU A 138 -0.40 -0.12 -16.15
N ILE A 139 -0.06 -0.08 -14.86
CA ILE A 139 0.97 0.81 -14.30
C ILE A 139 2.17 -0.05 -13.86
N ASP A 140 3.26 0.02 -14.62
CA ASP A 140 4.49 -0.72 -14.35
C ASP A 140 5.49 0.05 -13.48
N GLU A 141 5.42 1.38 -13.51
CA GLU A 141 6.36 2.31 -12.87
C GLU A 141 5.56 3.47 -12.26
N VAL A 142 6.01 3.96 -11.12
CA VAL A 142 5.46 5.12 -10.42
C VAL A 142 6.60 5.97 -9.89
N ASP A 143 6.37 7.28 -9.85
CA ASP A 143 7.31 8.24 -9.29
C ASP A 143 6.81 8.74 -7.95
N GLU A 144 7.40 8.27 -6.84
CA GLU A 144 7.06 8.77 -5.50
C GLU A 144 7.49 10.24 -5.37
N VAL A 145 6.56 11.10 -4.98
CA VAL A 145 6.75 12.54 -4.82
C VAL A 145 6.24 13.02 -3.45
N PRO A 146 6.73 14.16 -2.93
CA PRO A 146 6.17 14.75 -1.72
C PRO A 146 4.71 15.15 -1.94
N CYS A 147 3.80 14.78 -1.03
CA CYS A 147 2.37 15.08 -1.12
C CYS A 147 2.04 16.59 -1.20
N ASP A 148 2.90 17.45 -0.67
CA ASP A 148 2.75 18.91 -0.78
C ASP A 148 3.02 19.44 -2.21
N SER A 149 3.55 18.59 -3.10
CA SER A 149 3.69 18.88 -4.52
C SER A 149 2.50 18.29 -5.29
N PRO A 150 2.16 18.86 -6.47
CA PRO A 150 1.15 18.25 -7.35
C PRO A 150 1.46 16.78 -7.61
N HIS A 151 0.47 15.91 -7.42
CA HIS A 151 0.63 14.47 -7.63
C HIS A 151 -0.67 13.82 -8.14
N ASP A 152 -0.55 12.68 -8.80
CA ASP A 152 -1.70 12.00 -9.40
C ASP A 152 -2.52 11.21 -8.38
N ALA A 153 -1.86 10.57 -7.40
CA ALA A 153 -2.53 9.72 -6.42
C ALA A 153 -1.80 9.64 -5.07
N GLU A 154 -2.56 9.31 -4.02
CA GLU A 154 -2.08 9.05 -2.67
C GLU A 154 -2.48 7.66 -2.20
N VAL A 155 -1.52 6.87 -1.72
CA VAL A 155 -1.77 5.51 -1.22
C VAL A 155 -2.43 5.56 0.16
N VAL A 156 -3.65 5.04 0.27
CA VAL A 156 -4.39 4.98 1.53
C VAL A 156 -4.08 3.71 2.33
N GLY A 157 -3.60 2.67 1.66
CA GLY A 157 -3.16 1.43 2.30
C GLY A 157 -3.00 0.28 1.31
N SER A 158 -2.72 -0.91 1.83
CA SER A 158 -2.60 -2.11 1.02
C SER A 158 -2.99 -3.35 1.81
N PHE A 159 -3.34 -4.41 1.09
CA PHE A 159 -3.56 -5.72 1.68
C PHE A 159 -3.07 -6.83 0.76
N ARG A 160 -2.85 -8.02 1.35
CA ARG A 160 -2.37 -9.18 0.62
C ARG A 160 -3.49 -10.21 0.45
N ILE A 161 -3.74 -10.62 -0.78
CA ILE A 161 -4.70 -11.68 -1.11
C ILE A 161 -4.11 -13.04 -0.69
N PRO A 162 -4.82 -13.83 0.13
CA PRO A 162 -4.35 -15.14 0.54
C PRO A 162 -4.46 -16.16 -0.60
N GLY A 163 -3.61 -17.19 -0.56
CA GLY A 163 -3.69 -18.32 -1.47
C GLY A 163 -2.71 -18.27 -2.64
N ARG A 164 -2.74 -19.34 -3.44
CA ARG A 164 -1.77 -19.58 -4.53
C ARG A 164 -2.40 -19.52 -5.91
N THR A 165 -3.68 -19.85 -6.01
CA THR A 165 -4.46 -19.82 -7.26
C THR A 165 -4.89 -18.40 -7.54
N TYR A 166 -4.74 -17.94 -8.79
CA TYR A 166 -5.22 -16.64 -9.22
C TYR A 166 -6.76 -16.62 -9.15
N PRO A 167 -7.39 -15.71 -8.38
CA PRO A 167 -8.84 -15.64 -8.26
C PRO A 167 -9.56 -15.31 -9.57
N GLY A 168 -8.86 -14.68 -10.52
CA GLY A 168 -9.48 -14.00 -11.66
C GLY A 168 -9.54 -12.50 -11.39
N ASP A 169 -9.65 -11.69 -12.45
CA ASP A 169 -9.65 -10.23 -12.33
C ASP A 169 -10.88 -9.76 -11.53
N ASP A 170 -12.07 -10.26 -11.89
CA ASP A 170 -13.34 -9.97 -11.19
C ASP A 170 -13.29 -10.32 -9.70
N GLY A 171 -12.72 -11.50 -9.37
CA GLY A 171 -12.61 -11.94 -7.98
C GLY A 171 -11.57 -11.14 -7.18
N ILE A 172 -10.62 -10.47 -7.85
CA ILE A 172 -9.72 -9.52 -7.20
C ILE A 172 -10.40 -8.16 -7.04
N ALA A 173 -11.15 -7.69 -8.04
CA ALA A 173 -11.90 -6.45 -7.98
C ALA A 173 -12.91 -6.45 -6.83
N GLU A 174 -13.74 -7.50 -6.71
CA GLU A 174 -14.71 -7.65 -5.60
C GLU A 174 -14.04 -7.62 -4.22
N LEU A 175 -12.84 -8.23 -4.10
CA LEU A 175 -12.05 -8.18 -2.88
C LEU A 175 -11.46 -6.78 -2.64
N ALA A 176 -11.03 -6.10 -3.70
CA ALA A 176 -10.45 -4.77 -3.64
C ALA A 176 -11.51 -3.74 -3.25
N ASP A 177 -12.70 -3.79 -3.83
CA ASP A 177 -13.82 -2.89 -3.50
C ASP A 177 -14.14 -2.95 -1.99
N ASP A 178 -14.45 -4.14 -1.45
CA ASP A 178 -14.79 -4.32 -0.02
C ASP A 178 -13.62 -3.97 0.93
N ARG A 179 -12.37 -4.24 0.54
CA ARG A 179 -11.21 -4.04 1.43
C ARG A 179 -10.68 -2.62 1.35
N CYS A 180 -10.53 -2.09 0.16
CA CYS A 180 -10.02 -0.74 -0.05
C CYS A 180 -10.99 0.30 0.49
N TYR A 181 -12.31 0.09 0.36
CA TYR A 181 -13.30 1.01 0.93
C TYR A 181 -13.12 1.18 2.45
N ARG A 182 -13.10 0.07 3.20
CA ARG A 182 -12.85 0.12 4.65
C ARG A 182 -11.48 0.67 5.03
N ILE A 183 -10.44 0.40 4.22
CA ILE A 183 -9.12 0.98 4.44
C ILE A 183 -9.19 2.50 4.27
N ALA A 184 -9.87 2.98 3.22
CA ALA A 184 -10.03 4.38 2.91
C ALA A 184 -10.79 5.14 4.01
N GLU A 185 -11.87 4.57 4.55
CA GLU A 185 -12.62 5.14 5.69
C GLU A 185 -11.75 5.36 6.93
N THR A 186 -10.78 4.46 7.18
CA THR A 186 -9.83 4.64 8.30
C THR A 186 -8.69 5.61 7.98
N TYR A 187 -8.47 5.92 6.69
CA TYR A 187 -7.44 6.84 6.23
C TYR A 187 -7.94 8.29 6.21
N ALA A 188 -9.14 8.48 5.71
CA ALA A 188 -9.86 9.74 5.61
C ALA A 188 -11.17 9.60 6.39
N MET A 189 -11.08 9.70 7.72
CA MET A 189 -12.22 9.50 8.62
C MET A 189 -13.28 10.57 8.46
N ASP A 190 -12.91 11.77 8.00
CA ASP A 190 -13.83 12.83 7.64
C ASP A 190 -14.08 12.80 6.11
N SER A 191 -15.08 12.02 5.69
CA SER A 191 -15.43 11.91 4.27
C SER A 191 -15.91 13.23 3.65
N TRP A 192 -16.45 14.15 4.45
CA TRP A 192 -16.88 15.47 3.98
C TRP A 192 -15.70 16.40 3.65
N ALA A 193 -14.50 16.06 4.11
CA ALA A 193 -13.28 16.79 3.78
C ALA A 193 -12.68 16.34 2.44
N LEU A 194 -13.15 15.22 1.87
CA LEU A 194 -12.74 14.77 0.55
C LEU A 194 -13.42 15.63 -0.52
N PRO A 195 -12.68 16.16 -1.50
CA PRO A 195 -13.28 16.84 -2.65
C PRO A 195 -14.19 15.91 -3.46
N ASP A 196 -15.28 16.43 -4.03
CA ASP A 196 -16.26 15.67 -4.81
C ASP A 196 -15.64 14.93 -6.01
N GLU A 197 -14.53 15.42 -6.55
CA GLU A 197 -13.85 14.77 -7.68
C GLU A 197 -12.83 13.72 -7.24
N VAL A 198 -12.68 13.41 -5.96
CA VAL A 198 -11.77 12.36 -5.48
C VAL A 198 -12.50 11.04 -5.35
N ASP A 199 -11.90 9.98 -5.90
CA ASP A 199 -12.43 8.63 -5.83
C ASP A 199 -11.33 7.61 -5.44
N LEU A 200 -11.77 6.43 -5.01
CA LEU A 200 -10.93 5.32 -4.60
C LEU A 200 -10.53 4.47 -5.81
N TYR A 201 -9.24 4.34 -6.02
CA TYR A 201 -8.62 3.49 -7.03
C TYR A 201 -7.79 2.39 -6.38
N TYR A 202 -7.55 1.31 -7.12
CA TYR A 202 -6.71 0.23 -6.65
C TYR A 202 -5.83 -0.35 -7.74
N LEU A 203 -4.60 -0.68 -7.34
CA LEU A 203 -3.63 -1.39 -8.16
C LEU A 203 -3.67 -2.85 -7.74
N THR A 204 -3.97 -3.72 -8.71
CA THR A 204 -4.18 -5.15 -8.48
C THR A 204 -3.09 -6.00 -9.12
N PRO A 205 -2.80 -7.20 -8.57
CA PRO A 205 -1.87 -8.11 -9.20
C PRO A 205 -2.41 -8.61 -10.55
N SER A 206 -1.57 -8.60 -11.59
CA SER A 206 -1.89 -9.23 -12.87
C SER A 206 -1.68 -10.75 -12.81
N PRO A 207 -2.24 -11.54 -13.77
CA PRO A 207 -1.93 -12.96 -13.86
C PRO A 207 -0.43 -13.23 -14.00
N ALA A 208 0.33 -12.29 -14.60
CA ALA A 208 1.76 -12.39 -14.78
C ALA A 208 2.53 -12.14 -13.47
N SER A 209 2.24 -11.04 -12.76
CA SER A 209 2.87 -10.75 -11.47
C SER A 209 2.49 -11.80 -10.43
N TRP A 210 1.26 -12.33 -10.48
CA TRP A 210 0.80 -13.41 -9.61
C TRP A 210 1.64 -14.68 -9.75
N ARG A 211 2.09 -15.02 -10.96
CA ARG A 211 3.01 -16.16 -11.15
C ARG A 211 4.39 -15.92 -10.52
N LEU A 212 4.78 -14.66 -10.39
CA LEU A 212 6.05 -14.23 -9.79
C LEU A 212 5.96 -14.04 -8.27
N GLY A 213 4.75 -14.14 -7.69
CA GLY A 213 4.52 -14.13 -6.26
C GLY A 213 3.85 -12.86 -5.72
N ASP A 214 3.50 -11.93 -6.61
CA ASP A 214 2.74 -10.74 -6.27
C ASP A 214 1.29 -11.08 -5.89
N ARG A 215 0.87 -10.59 -4.74
CA ARG A 215 -0.43 -10.85 -4.11
C ARG A 215 -0.99 -9.57 -3.48
N GLU A 216 -0.36 -8.43 -3.74
CA GLU A 216 -0.64 -7.20 -3.03
C GLU A 216 -1.61 -6.35 -3.83
N VAL A 217 -2.65 -5.87 -3.16
CA VAL A 217 -3.55 -4.84 -3.67
C VAL A 217 -3.19 -3.54 -2.95
N THR A 218 -2.89 -2.51 -3.71
CA THR A 218 -2.63 -1.16 -3.19
C THR A 218 -3.84 -0.30 -3.45
N CYS A 219 -4.39 0.31 -2.41
CA CYS A 219 -5.53 1.20 -2.46
C CYS A 219 -5.03 2.65 -2.45
N GLY A 220 -5.62 3.54 -3.26
CA GLY A 220 -5.25 4.94 -3.30
C GLY A 220 -6.39 5.86 -3.67
N PHE A 221 -6.29 7.12 -3.27
CA PHE A 221 -7.18 8.17 -3.76
C PHE A 221 -6.54 8.88 -4.95
N ALA A 222 -7.37 9.20 -5.93
CA ALA A 222 -7.00 10.04 -7.07
C ALA A 222 -8.20 10.87 -7.53
N ARG A 223 -7.97 11.88 -8.36
CA ARG A 223 -9.06 12.67 -8.93
C ARG A 223 -9.64 12.02 -10.20
N THR A 224 -10.95 12.04 -10.32
CA THR A 224 -11.71 11.55 -11.48
C THR A 224 -11.61 12.47 -12.70
N ASP A 225 -11.29 13.76 -12.49
CA ASP A 225 -11.12 14.75 -13.56
C ASP A 225 -9.70 14.83 -14.14
N ALA A 226 -8.80 13.96 -13.68
CA ALA A 226 -7.39 13.90 -14.06
C ALA A 226 -6.58 15.18 -13.78
N GLU A 227 -7.08 16.08 -12.92
CA GLU A 227 -6.26 17.15 -12.34
C GLU A 227 -5.41 16.60 -11.18
N PRO A 228 -4.25 17.21 -10.87
CA PRO A 228 -3.42 16.75 -9.77
C PRO A 228 -4.02 17.09 -8.41
N LEU A 229 -3.83 16.18 -7.45
CA LEU A 229 -4.01 16.44 -6.04
C LEU A 229 -2.95 17.44 -5.54
N THR A 230 -3.33 18.26 -4.55
CA THR A 230 -2.41 19.16 -3.85
C THR A 230 -2.54 18.99 -2.34
N GLY A 231 -1.49 18.47 -1.70
CA GLY A 231 -1.54 18.11 -0.28
C GLY A 231 -2.06 16.69 -0.06
N SER A 232 -1.88 16.18 1.16
CA SER A 232 -2.38 14.86 1.54
C SER A 232 -3.87 14.92 1.92
N LEU A 233 -4.62 13.91 1.52
CA LEU A 233 -6.02 13.63 1.87
C LEU A 233 -6.17 12.89 3.20
N ARG A 234 -5.06 12.67 3.93
CA ARG A 234 -5.10 11.96 5.21
C ARG A 234 -5.90 12.73 6.25
N ALA A 235 -6.89 12.05 6.82
CA ALA A 235 -7.66 12.49 7.99
C ALA A 235 -7.84 11.31 8.96
N ASP A 236 -6.74 10.69 9.40
CA ASP A 236 -6.74 9.61 10.39
C ASP A 236 -6.35 10.11 11.79
N GLU A 237 -6.33 9.20 12.77
CA GLU A 237 -5.96 9.48 14.18
C GLU A 237 -4.56 10.08 14.37
N THR A 238 -3.70 10.07 13.35
CA THR A 238 -2.38 10.69 13.43
C THR A 238 -2.42 12.20 13.18
N VAL A 239 -3.50 12.71 12.57
CA VAL A 239 -3.69 14.12 12.25
C VAL A 239 -4.88 14.75 12.96
N LEU A 240 -5.93 13.97 13.27
CA LEU A 240 -7.12 14.41 13.97
C LEU A 240 -6.92 14.48 15.50
N ASP A 241 -7.62 15.39 16.16
CA ASP A 241 -7.66 15.43 17.62
C ASP A 241 -8.62 14.41 18.24
N GLU A 242 -8.56 14.22 19.56
CA GLU A 242 -9.34 13.20 20.26
C GLU A 242 -10.86 13.42 20.18
N HIS A 243 -11.33 14.67 20.06
CA HIS A 243 -12.76 14.98 19.95
C HIS A 243 -13.26 14.73 18.53
N GLN A 244 -12.46 15.11 17.52
CA GLN A 244 -12.73 14.80 16.12
C GLN A 244 -12.82 13.29 15.89
N VAL A 245 -11.83 12.53 16.38
CA VAL A 245 -11.82 11.06 16.28
C VAL A 245 -13.03 10.43 16.99
N ALA A 246 -13.38 10.91 18.18
CA ALA A 246 -14.53 10.40 18.93
C ALA A 246 -15.85 10.63 18.17
N TYR A 247 -16.03 11.83 17.60
CA TYR A 247 -17.21 12.18 16.81
C TYR A 247 -17.31 11.32 15.54
N LEU A 248 -16.25 11.29 14.72
CA LEU A 248 -16.25 10.59 13.43
C LEU A 248 -16.40 9.07 13.59
N ARG A 249 -15.84 8.47 14.66
CA ARG A 249 -16.08 7.06 14.96
C ARG A 249 -17.54 6.77 15.33
N ALA A 250 -18.16 7.68 16.08
CA ALA A 250 -19.57 7.53 16.44
C ALA A 250 -20.46 7.65 15.20
N GLU A 251 -20.16 8.61 14.31
CA GLU A 251 -20.84 8.80 13.02
C GLU A 251 -20.65 7.60 12.08
N ALA A 252 -19.45 7.03 12.00
CA ALA A 252 -19.16 5.86 11.16
C ALA A 252 -19.99 4.62 11.52
N VAL A 253 -20.33 4.41 12.80
CA VAL A 253 -21.21 3.30 13.23
C VAL A 253 -22.60 3.44 12.60
N GLN A 254 -23.14 4.66 12.56
CA GLN A 254 -24.41 4.94 11.91
C GLN A 254 -24.32 4.70 10.40
N TYR A 255 -23.33 5.27 9.72
CA TYR A 255 -23.17 5.12 8.27
C TYR A 255 -23.00 3.66 7.86
N ALA A 256 -22.20 2.88 8.57
CA ALA A 256 -22.04 1.45 8.30
C ALA A 256 -23.37 0.68 8.38
N ALA A 257 -24.25 1.01 9.34
CA ALA A 257 -25.55 0.35 9.45
C ALA A 257 -26.53 0.77 8.34
N LEU A 258 -26.45 2.02 7.88
CA LEU A 258 -27.26 2.51 6.77
C LEU A 258 -26.83 1.89 5.43
N ASP A 259 -25.53 1.68 5.23
CA ASP A 259 -24.96 1.05 4.02
C ASP A 259 -25.35 -0.44 3.89
N GLU A 260 -25.68 -1.10 4.99
CA GLU A 260 -26.22 -2.48 5.01
C GLU A 260 -27.72 -2.56 4.61
N MET A 261 -28.22 -1.56 3.88
CA MET A 261 -29.57 -1.59 3.31
C MET A 261 -29.75 -2.81 2.41
N PRO A 262 -30.89 -3.54 2.49
CA PRO A 262 -31.12 -4.68 1.60
C PRO A 262 -31.08 -4.29 0.12
N GLU A 263 -30.55 -5.16 -0.74
CA GLU A 263 -30.52 -4.95 -2.20
C GLU A 263 -31.93 -4.75 -2.80
N ASP A 264 -32.93 -5.41 -2.22
CA ASP A 264 -34.35 -5.21 -2.52
C ASP A 264 -34.95 -4.32 -1.42
N ASP A 265 -35.18 -3.05 -1.77
CA ASP A 265 -35.70 -2.02 -0.87
C ASP A 265 -37.24 -2.06 -0.73
N ASP A 266 -37.91 -2.97 -1.44
CA ASP A 266 -39.36 -3.16 -1.34
C ASP A 266 -39.71 -4.03 -0.11
N PHE A 267 -40.40 -3.41 0.85
CA PHE A 267 -40.87 -4.08 2.05
C PHE A 267 -41.79 -5.24 1.75
N ASP A 268 -42.59 -5.20 0.69
CA ASP A 268 -43.53 -6.27 0.38
C ASP A 268 -42.83 -7.54 -0.16
N GLU A 269 -41.63 -7.41 -0.71
CA GLU A 269 -40.83 -8.54 -1.24
C GLU A 269 -40.08 -9.26 -0.12
N ASP A 270 -39.38 -8.54 0.78
CA ASP A 270 -38.76 -9.12 1.98
C ASP A 270 -38.97 -8.28 3.27
N PRO A 271 -40.15 -8.39 3.91
CA PRO A 271 -40.43 -7.69 5.17
C PRO A 271 -39.49 -8.09 6.30
N ALA A 272 -38.87 -9.27 6.26
CA ALA A 272 -37.99 -9.73 7.32
C ALA A 272 -36.61 -9.09 7.22
N ALA A 273 -36.06 -8.99 6.01
CA ALA A 273 -34.81 -8.28 5.74
C ALA A 273 -34.94 -6.79 6.10
N GLN A 274 -36.02 -6.13 5.68
CA GLN A 274 -36.25 -4.71 5.96
C GLN A 274 -36.35 -4.40 7.45
N ARG A 275 -37.11 -5.20 8.19
CA ARG A 275 -37.19 -5.05 9.66
C ARG A 275 -35.87 -5.32 10.36
N ALA A 276 -35.12 -6.32 9.90
CA ALA A 276 -33.82 -6.63 10.47
C ALA A 276 -32.80 -5.50 10.19
N TRP A 277 -32.85 -4.86 9.04
CA TRP A 277 -32.02 -3.69 8.73
C TRP A 277 -32.41 -2.50 9.61
N ALA A 278 -33.70 -2.14 9.69
CA ALA A 278 -34.16 -1.07 10.57
C ALA A 278 -33.79 -1.28 12.05
N ASP A 279 -33.78 -2.54 12.53
CA ASP A 279 -33.33 -2.89 13.89
C ASP A 279 -31.82 -2.62 14.06
N ARG A 280 -30.99 -2.97 13.06
CA ARG A 280 -29.55 -2.67 13.05
C ARG A 280 -29.29 -1.16 13.06
N VAL A 281 -30.05 -0.39 12.29
CA VAL A 281 -29.96 1.09 12.30
C VAL A 281 -30.33 1.65 13.67
N ALA A 282 -31.40 1.15 14.29
CA ALA A 282 -31.79 1.57 15.65
C ALA A 282 -30.71 1.26 16.71
N ASP A 283 -30.07 0.09 16.61
CA ASP A 283 -28.96 -0.29 17.48
C ASP A 283 -27.72 0.61 17.25
N ALA A 284 -27.37 0.90 15.99
CA ALA A 284 -26.27 1.79 15.64
C ALA A 284 -26.48 3.22 16.17
N LEU A 285 -27.70 3.76 16.05
CA LEU A 285 -28.05 5.07 16.61
C LEU A 285 -27.97 5.08 18.14
N ALA A 286 -28.25 3.95 18.79
CA ALA A 286 -28.07 3.80 20.24
C ALA A 286 -26.58 3.84 20.62
N GLU A 287 -25.73 3.12 19.90
CA GLU A 287 -24.28 3.09 20.12
C GLU A 287 -23.63 4.46 19.88
N GLN A 288 -24.02 5.14 18.79
CA GLN A 288 -23.59 6.50 18.50
C GLN A 288 -24.02 7.46 19.62
N SER A 289 -25.29 7.40 20.06
CA SER A 289 -25.80 8.23 21.15
C SER A 289 -25.05 7.99 22.47
N GLU A 290 -24.78 6.73 22.81
CA GLU A 290 -24.02 6.36 24.01
C GLU A 290 -22.58 6.90 23.92
N THR A 291 -21.90 6.69 22.80
CA THR A 291 -20.54 7.17 22.56
C THR A 291 -20.45 8.69 22.67
N LEU A 292 -21.36 9.41 22.01
CA LEU A 292 -21.40 10.87 22.06
C LEU A 292 -21.72 11.39 23.46
N SER A 293 -22.66 10.77 24.18
CA SER A 293 -23.02 11.19 25.55
C SER A 293 -21.94 10.87 26.60
N GLY A 294 -21.10 9.88 26.33
CA GLY A 294 -20.04 9.42 27.23
C GLY A 294 -18.71 10.15 27.08
N HIS A 295 -18.55 11.00 26.06
CA HIS A 295 -17.32 11.75 25.79
C HIS A 295 -17.34 13.14 26.44
N ASP A 296 -16.18 13.59 26.96
CA ASP A 296 -16.03 14.92 27.55
C ASP A 296 -15.75 15.95 26.44
N TRP A 297 -16.77 16.70 26.02
CA TRP A 297 -16.67 17.65 24.90
C TRP A 297 -16.08 19.01 25.28
N PRO A 298 -15.42 19.71 24.34
CA PRO A 298 -15.11 21.13 24.49
C PRO A 298 -16.37 21.94 24.72
N ALA A 299 -16.26 23.03 25.48
CA ALA A 299 -17.41 23.88 25.83
C ALA A 299 -18.19 24.44 24.62
N ALA A 300 -17.53 24.57 23.47
CA ALA A 300 -18.17 25.00 22.22
C ALA A 300 -19.05 23.91 21.59
N ALA A 301 -18.70 22.63 21.78
CA ALA A 301 -19.38 21.48 21.19
C ALA A 301 -20.39 20.80 22.14
N ASP A 302 -20.25 20.97 23.47
CA ASP A 302 -21.10 20.32 24.48
C ASP A 302 -22.61 20.50 24.23
N GLY A 303 -23.06 21.74 24.00
CA GLY A 303 -24.45 22.05 23.68
C GLY A 303 -24.93 21.44 22.35
N PRO A 304 -24.24 21.69 21.23
CA PRO A 304 -24.55 21.07 19.94
C PRO A 304 -24.60 19.54 19.99
N VAL A 305 -23.64 18.87 20.63
CA VAL A 305 -23.61 17.41 20.73
C VAL A 305 -24.79 16.90 21.57
N ALA A 306 -25.13 17.58 22.67
CA ALA A 306 -26.29 17.20 23.46
C ALA A 306 -27.61 17.33 22.69
N ALA A 307 -27.72 18.29 21.78
CA ALA A 307 -28.86 18.42 20.88
C ALA A 307 -28.91 17.27 19.86
N LEU A 308 -27.77 16.98 19.19
CA LEU A 308 -27.64 15.86 18.27
C LEU A 308 -28.03 14.52 18.93
N VAL A 309 -27.51 14.23 20.12
CA VAL A 309 -27.87 13.02 20.89
C VAL A 309 -29.38 12.94 21.15
N ALA A 310 -30.04 14.07 21.41
CA ALA A 310 -31.48 14.08 21.62
C ALA A 310 -32.28 13.76 20.35
N ASP A 311 -31.77 14.14 19.17
CA ASP A 311 -32.38 13.82 17.87
C ASP A 311 -32.08 12.38 17.45
N LEU A 312 -30.85 11.88 17.65
CA LEU A 312 -30.49 10.47 17.47
C LEU A 312 -31.36 9.54 18.33
N GLU A 313 -31.65 9.91 19.58
CA GLU A 313 -32.56 9.15 20.46
C GLU A 313 -34.04 9.23 20.06
N LYS A 314 -34.43 10.18 19.20
CA LYS A 314 -35.75 10.17 18.55
C LYS A 314 -35.70 9.30 17.30
N ALA A 315 -34.68 9.46 16.46
CA ALA A 315 -34.48 8.67 15.24
C ALA A 315 -34.47 7.18 15.57
N ARG A 316 -33.67 6.77 16.57
CA ARG A 316 -33.63 5.40 17.11
C ARG A 316 -35.01 4.83 17.40
N LYS A 317 -35.93 5.64 17.97
CA LYS A 317 -37.29 5.19 18.30
C LYS A 317 -38.14 5.02 17.06
N GLU A 318 -37.97 5.86 16.04
CA GLU A 318 -38.67 5.70 14.76
C GLU A 318 -38.15 4.46 14.02
N TRP A 319 -36.83 4.28 13.90
CA TRP A 319 -36.23 3.07 13.34
C TRP A 319 -36.63 1.78 14.09
N GLY A 320 -36.69 1.80 15.42
CA GLY A 320 -37.18 0.67 16.21
C GLY A 320 -38.69 0.38 16.01
N ARG A 321 -39.49 1.39 15.64
CA ARG A 321 -40.90 1.18 15.25
C ARG A 321 -41.00 0.64 13.83
N ALA A 322 -40.17 1.11 12.90
CA ALA A 322 -40.06 0.53 11.56
C ALA A 322 -39.69 -0.96 11.64
N ALA A 323 -38.69 -1.32 12.46
CA ALA A 323 -38.31 -2.71 12.74
C ALA A 323 -39.45 -3.58 13.29
N SER A 324 -40.46 -2.96 13.92
CA SER A 324 -41.63 -3.63 14.49
C SER A 324 -42.88 -3.55 13.60
N ALA A 325 -42.79 -2.95 12.40
CA ALA A 325 -43.94 -2.73 11.52
C ALA A 325 -44.55 -4.05 11.02
N GLU A 326 -45.87 -4.06 10.84
CA GLU A 326 -46.61 -5.21 10.30
C GLU A 326 -46.93 -5.06 8.80
N ASP A 327 -46.78 -3.86 8.25
CA ASP A 327 -47.11 -3.48 6.88
C ASP A 327 -46.18 -2.38 6.35
N ALA A 328 -46.11 -2.27 5.02
CA ALA A 328 -45.25 -1.32 4.30
C ALA A 328 -45.55 0.14 4.66
N ASP A 329 -46.82 0.54 4.69
CA ASP A 329 -47.22 1.93 5.02
C ASP A 329 -46.67 2.36 6.40
N THR A 330 -46.73 1.46 7.38
CA THR A 330 -46.21 1.71 8.73
C THR A 330 -44.69 1.70 8.76
N PHE A 331 -44.05 0.80 8.01
CA PHE A 331 -42.58 0.73 7.90
C PHE A 331 -42.03 2.04 7.32
N TYR A 332 -42.42 2.37 6.09
CA TYR A 332 -41.95 3.57 5.37
C TYR A 332 -42.31 4.85 6.10
N GLY A 333 -43.49 4.91 6.74
CA GLY A 333 -43.87 6.06 7.55
C GLY A 333 -42.94 6.30 8.75
N HIS A 334 -42.41 5.25 9.38
CA HIS A 334 -41.44 5.39 10.47
C HIS A 334 -40.01 5.60 9.96
N GLU A 335 -39.65 4.95 8.85
CA GLU A 335 -38.38 5.16 8.17
C GLU A 335 -38.20 6.61 7.73
N ASP A 336 -39.18 7.20 7.02
CA ASP A 336 -39.16 8.61 6.59
C ASP A 336 -38.94 9.58 7.76
N ASN A 337 -39.60 9.31 8.90
CA ASN A 337 -39.41 10.11 10.12
C ASN A 337 -38.02 9.89 10.72
N GLY A 338 -37.48 8.67 10.62
CA GLY A 338 -36.13 8.33 11.01
C GLY A 338 -35.10 9.12 10.21
N TRP A 339 -35.22 9.12 8.87
CA TRP A 339 -34.35 9.85 7.95
C TRP A 339 -34.33 11.36 8.21
N GLN A 340 -35.49 11.98 8.41
CA GLN A 340 -35.58 13.42 8.72
C GLN A 340 -34.89 13.82 10.03
N LEU A 341 -34.69 12.88 10.96
CA LEU A 341 -34.05 13.14 12.25
C LEU A 341 -32.53 12.90 12.22
N ILE A 342 -32.01 12.37 11.11
CA ILE A 342 -30.59 12.10 10.89
C ILE A 342 -30.08 12.81 9.64
N ASP A 343 -30.72 13.92 9.27
CA ASP A 343 -30.32 14.75 8.15
C ASP A 343 -28.87 15.22 8.36
N PRO A 344 -27.96 15.02 7.39
CA PRO A 344 -26.60 15.52 7.46
C PRO A 344 -26.50 16.99 7.85
N GLU A 345 -27.42 17.86 7.38
CA GLU A 345 -27.42 19.29 7.70
C GLU A 345 -27.53 19.57 9.20
N ASP A 346 -28.21 18.71 9.97
CA ASP A 346 -28.37 18.88 11.42
C ASP A 346 -27.05 18.67 12.19
N THR A 347 -26.07 17.99 11.58
CA THR A 347 -24.75 17.75 12.19
C THR A 347 -23.79 18.92 12.02
N VAL A 348 -24.05 19.84 11.09
CA VAL A 348 -23.13 20.94 10.71
C VAL A 348 -22.69 21.77 11.92
N THR A 349 -23.60 22.04 12.86
CA THR A 349 -23.27 22.82 14.07
C THR A 349 -22.25 22.11 14.97
N VAL A 350 -22.36 20.78 15.10
CA VAL A 350 -21.39 19.98 15.86
C VAL A 350 -20.06 19.96 15.13
N ARG A 351 -20.08 19.72 13.82
CA ARG A 351 -18.89 19.66 12.95
C ARG A 351 -18.13 20.98 12.95
N GLU A 352 -18.82 22.12 12.84
CA GLU A 352 -18.23 23.46 12.96
C GLU A 352 -17.56 23.66 14.33
N ALA A 353 -18.23 23.25 15.42
CA ALA A 353 -17.69 23.37 16.77
C ALA A 353 -16.43 22.49 17.01
N LEU A 354 -16.28 21.42 16.25
CA LEU A 354 -15.13 20.50 16.26
C LEU A 354 -14.09 20.82 15.17
N GLY A 355 -14.32 21.82 14.32
CA GLY A 355 -13.43 22.17 13.21
C GLY A 355 -13.32 21.08 12.14
N LEU A 356 -14.37 20.28 11.94
CA LEU A 356 -14.51 19.30 10.86
C LEU A 356 -15.11 19.96 9.60
N ALA A 357 -15.07 19.26 8.46
CA ALA A 357 -15.71 19.75 7.24
C ALA A 357 -17.23 19.91 7.44
N THR A 358 -17.80 21.02 6.97
CA THR A 358 -19.19 21.42 7.24
C THR A 358 -20.10 21.36 6.02
N THR A 359 -19.58 20.96 4.86
CA THR A 359 -20.36 20.79 3.64
C THR A 359 -20.70 19.31 3.53
N PRO A 360 -21.98 18.92 3.62
CA PRO A 360 -22.37 17.55 3.34
C PRO A 360 -21.96 17.16 1.92
N PRO A 361 -21.52 15.92 1.68
CA PRO A 361 -21.30 15.42 0.32
C PRO A 361 -22.60 15.50 -0.47
N ASP A 362 -22.52 15.72 -1.78
CA ASP A 362 -23.70 15.76 -2.65
C ASP A 362 -24.33 14.36 -2.72
N THR A 363 -25.32 14.11 -1.85
CA THR A 363 -26.17 12.93 -1.93
C THR A 363 -27.15 13.18 -3.06
N GLY A 364 -26.77 12.82 -4.29
CA GLY A 364 -27.55 13.10 -5.50
C GLY A 364 -28.99 12.62 -5.42
N GLU A 365 -29.90 13.45 -4.93
CA GLU A 365 -31.35 13.19 -4.96
C GLU A 365 -31.91 13.66 -6.30
N GLY A 366 -32.13 12.73 -7.23
CA GLY A 366 -32.67 13.11 -8.53
C GLY A 366 -32.94 12.02 -9.56
N GLY A 367 -33.44 10.85 -9.19
CA GLY A 367 -34.13 9.98 -10.15
C GLY A 367 -33.92 8.50 -9.92
N GLY A 368 -35.03 7.79 -9.74
CA GLY A 368 -35.06 6.33 -9.91
C GLY A 368 -34.56 5.95 -11.29
N ASP A 369 -33.36 5.43 -11.32
CA ASP A 369 -32.87 4.40 -12.23
C ASP A 369 -31.75 3.72 -11.45
N GLY A 370 -31.75 2.39 -11.36
CA GLY A 370 -30.80 1.61 -10.56
C GLY A 370 -29.35 1.82 -11.03
N GLY A 371 -28.74 2.88 -10.55
CA GLY A 371 -27.37 3.26 -10.80
C GLY A 371 -26.48 2.62 -9.77
N ASP A 372 -25.96 1.44 -10.12
CA ASP A 372 -24.61 0.95 -9.86
C ASP A 372 -23.74 1.87 -8.98
N ALA A 373 -24.02 1.90 -7.68
CA ALA A 373 -23.10 2.38 -6.64
C ALA A 373 -22.17 1.22 -6.29
N GLY A 374 -21.37 0.82 -7.27
CA GLY A 374 -20.58 -0.40 -7.27
C GLY A 374 -19.70 -0.47 -8.51
N GLY A 375 -19.06 0.64 -8.86
CA GLY A 375 -18.27 0.78 -10.06
C GLY A 375 -16.96 1.46 -9.78
N GLY A 376 -16.13 0.90 -8.88
CA GLY A 376 -14.70 1.08 -9.04
C GLY A 376 -14.37 0.71 -10.49
N SER A 377 -13.65 1.58 -11.21
CA SER A 377 -13.33 1.39 -12.63
C SER A 377 -12.34 0.24 -12.84
N GLY A 378 -12.70 -0.97 -12.40
CA GLY A 378 -12.13 -2.22 -12.86
C GLY A 378 -12.57 -2.45 -14.28
N ILE A 379 -11.78 -1.97 -15.25
CA ILE A 379 -11.99 -2.33 -16.66
C ILE A 379 -11.20 -3.60 -16.99
N GLU A 380 -11.94 -4.53 -17.56
CA GLU A 380 -11.51 -5.77 -18.19
C GLU A 380 -10.43 -5.55 -19.28
N VAL A 381 -9.36 -6.36 -19.18
CA VAL A 381 -8.32 -6.72 -20.18
C VAL A 381 -7.22 -5.71 -20.53
#